data_AF-A0A060W9W7-F1
#
_entry.id   AF-A0A060W9W7-F1
#
_cell.length_a   1.000
_cell.length_b   1.000
_cell.length_c   1.000
_cell.angle_alpha   90.00
_cell.angle_beta   90.00
_cell.angle_gamma   90.00
#
_symmetry.space_group_name_H-M   'P 1'
#
loop_
_entity.id
_entity.type
_entity.pdbx_description
1 polymer ?
#
loop_
_entity_poly.entity_id
_entity_poly.type
_entity_poly.pdbx_seq_one_letter_code
_entity_poly.pdbx_strand_id
1 'polypeptide(L)'
;MWKISIWSPTNKQDFRLSQTCNFFFKRLLCPPLVISIKDLSTTSNSHTPNSTMAKIKELSKDTRNKIVDLHQAGKTESAIGKQLGLKKSTVGAIIRKWKTYKTTDNLPQSGAPRKISPRGVKMITGTVSKNPRTTRGDLVNDLQRAGTKVTKLTISNTLRRQGLKSRSARRVPLLKPVHIKARLKFAREHLDDPKEDWENVIWSDETKI
;
A
#
# COMPACT_ATOMS: atom_id res chain seq x y z
N MET A 1 -19.60 27.67 23.24
CA MET A 1 -19.76 26.34 22.58
C MET A 1 -20.01 26.60 21.09
N TRP A 2 -19.01 26.48 20.23
CA TRP A 2 -19.14 26.77 18.79
C TRP A 2 -18.57 25.60 17.96
N LYS A 3 -19.45 25.03 17.13
CA LYS A 3 -19.21 23.89 16.25
C LYS A 3 -18.43 24.34 15.02
N ILE A 4 -17.29 23.70 14.75
CA ILE A 4 -16.60 23.79 13.47
C ILE A 4 -17.16 22.71 12.55
N SER A 5 -17.83 23.14 11.49
CA SER A 5 -18.34 22.26 10.43
C SER A 5 -17.20 21.78 9.53
N ILE A 6 -17.19 20.47 9.32
CA ILE A 6 -16.24 19.68 8.54
C ILE A 6 -16.52 19.89 7.05
N TRP A 7 -15.47 20.11 6.24
CA TRP A 7 -15.53 19.88 4.80
C TRP A 7 -14.60 18.73 4.41
N SER A 8 -15.19 17.68 3.86
CA SER A 8 -14.53 16.52 3.24
C SER A 8 -14.99 16.41 1.79
N PRO A 9 -14.09 16.18 0.83
CA PRO A 9 -14.47 15.66 -0.48
C PRO A 9 -14.05 14.19 -0.61
N THR A 10 -15.01 13.29 -0.49
CA THR A 10 -14.90 11.92 -0.99
C THR A 10 -15.58 11.79 -2.35
N ASN A 11 -14.79 11.40 -3.34
CA ASN A 11 -15.07 10.41 -4.39
C ASN A 11 -16.09 10.73 -5.50
N LYS A 12 -15.59 10.90 -6.74
CA LYS A 12 -16.14 10.39 -8.02
C LYS A 12 -14.92 10.14 -8.93
N GLN A 13 -14.47 8.90 -9.09
CA GLN A 13 -14.83 7.95 -10.16
C GLN A 13 -14.68 8.48 -11.59
N ASP A 14 -13.71 7.86 -12.27
CA ASP A 14 -13.67 7.43 -13.68
C ASP A 14 -13.71 8.46 -14.80
N PHE A 15 -12.57 8.62 -15.48
CA PHE A 15 -12.52 8.65 -16.95
C PHE A 15 -11.26 7.93 -17.45
N ARG A 16 -11.47 6.75 -18.05
CA ARG A 16 -10.46 6.02 -18.83
C ARG A 16 -10.40 6.58 -20.24
N LEU A 17 -9.15 6.77 -20.71
CA LEU A 17 -8.57 6.41 -22.02
C LEU A 17 -9.46 6.50 -23.27
N SER A 18 -9.01 7.29 -24.25
CA SER A 18 -8.96 6.85 -25.65
C SER A 18 -7.86 7.57 -26.42
N GLN A 19 -7.08 6.77 -27.14
CA GLN A 19 -6.01 7.16 -28.06
C GLN A 19 -6.58 7.61 -29.43
N THR A 20 -5.79 8.45 -30.10
CA THR A 20 -5.45 8.46 -31.54
C THR A 20 -6.53 8.49 -32.63
N CYS A 21 -6.38 9.47 -33.53
CA CYS A 21 -6.61 9.47 -34.98
C CYS A 21 -5.95 10.75 -35.52
N ASN A 22 -5.34 10.88 -36.70
CA ASN A 22 -5.18 10.10 -37.92
C ASN A 22 -4.06 10.80 -38.74
N PHE A 23 -3.37 10.11 -39.66
CA PHE A 23 -2.95 10.58 -41.01
C PHE A 23 -2.05 9.46 -41.62
N PHE A 24 -2.54 8.62 -42.55
CA PHE A 24 -2.61 8.81 -44.02
C PHE A 24 -1.42 8.14 -44.75
N PHE A 25 -1.60 6.97 -45.39
CA PHE A 25 -1.38 6.78 -46.84
C PHE A 25 -1.65 5.36 -47.36
N LYS A 26 -2.45 5.34 -48.43
CA LYS A 26 -2.50 4.50 -49.65
C LYS A 26 -2.60 2.96 -49.64
N ARG A 27 -3.69 2.60 -50.32
CA ARG A 27 -4.21 1.40 -50.97
C ARG A 27 -3.57 1.10 -52.34
N LEU A 28 -3.41 -0.18 -52.67
CA LEU A 28 -3.36 -0.85 -54.01
C LEU A 28 -3.55 -2.38 -53.73
N LEU A 29 -4.70 -3.04 -54.00
CA LEU A 29 -5.15 -3.75 -55.25
C LEU A 29 -4.09 -4.74 -55.80
N CYS A 30 -4.25 -6.06 -56.03
CA CYS A 30 -5.36 -7.04 -56.24
C CYS A 30 -4.86 -8.48 -55.84
N PRO A 31 -5.41 -9.61 -56.36
CA PRO A 31 -6.49 -10.50 -55.87
C PRO A 31 -5.99 -11.91 -55.39
N PRO A 32 -6.87 -12.79 -54.85
CA PRO A 32 -6.46 -14.09 -54.30
C PRO A 32 -6.44 -15.20 -55.37
N LEU A 33 -5.36 -15.96 -55.43
CA LEU A 33 -5.30 -17.24 -56.14
C LEU A 33 -5.51 -18.39 -55.16
N VAL A 34 -6.62 -19.09 -55.38
CA VAL A 34 -6.96 -20.38 -54.76
C VAL A 34 -6.07 -21.44 -55.39
N ILE A 35 -5.29 -22.15 -54.57
CA ILE A 35 -4.70 -23.43 -54.96
C ILE A 35 -5.09 -24.44 -53.88
N SER A 36 -5.79 -25.48 -54.33
CA SER A 36 -6.16 -26.65 -53.55
C SER A 36 -5.16 -27.79 -53.83
N ILE A 37 -5.18 -28.77 -52.92
CA ILE A 37 -4.66 -30.14 -53.02
C ILE A 37 -3.15 -30.33 -52.71
N LYS A 38 -2.84 -30.99 -51.58
CA LYS A 38 -2.40 -32.40 -51.52
C LYS A 38 -1.95 -32.77 -50.11
N ASP A 39 -2.57 -33.84 -49.59
CA ASP A 39 -2.20 -34.53 -48.38
C ASP A 39 -0.71 -34.92 -48.38
N LEU A 40 -0.02 -34.68 -47.27
CA LEU A 40 1.18 -35.44 -46.91
C LEU A 40 1.14 -35.72 -45.41
N SER A 41 0.90 -36.99 -45.09
CA SER A 41 1.08 -37.59 -43.78
C SER A 41 2.48 -37.32 -43.25
N THR A 42 2.58 -36.59 -42.13
CA THR A 42 3.78 -36.60 -41.29
C THR A 42 3.39 -37.04 -39.90
N THR A 43 3.88 -38.22 -39.53
CA THR A 43 3.88 -38.80 -38.18
C THR A 43 4.46 -37.78 -37.20
N SER A 44 3.59 -37.11 -36.43
CA SER A 44 4.05 -36.31 -35.29
C SER A 44 4.22 -37.23 -34.09
N ASN A 45 5.47 -37.64 -33.87
CA ASN A 45 5.93 -38.14 -32.58
C ASN A 45 5.41 -37.19 -31.49
N SER A 46 4.54 -37.69 -30.62
CA SER A 46 4.09 -36.98 -29.42
C SER A 46 5.26 -36.89 -28.45
N HIS A 47 6.16 -35.95 -28.72
CA HIS A 47 7.13 -35.48 -27.74
C HIS A 47 6.31 -34.80 -26.65
N THR A 48 6.16 -35.48 -25.51
CA THR A 48 5.58 -34.88 -24.31
C THR A 48 6.38 -33.61 -24.01
N PRO A 49 5.81 -32.40 -24.07
CA PRO A 49 6.55 -31.22 -23.74
C PRO A 49 6.91 -31.32 -22.27
N ASN A 50 8.21 -31.32 -22.00
CA ASN A 50 8.77 -31.18 -20.66
C ASN A 50 8.00 -30.08 -19.93
N SER A 51 7.33 -30.49 -18.86
CA SER A 51 6.56 -29.63 -17.96
C SER A 51 7.47 -28.56 -17.39
N THR A 52 7.53 -27.41 -18.07
CA THR A 52 8.00 -26.16 -17.46
C THR A 52 7.18 -25.97 -16.20
N MET A 53 7.85 -25.74 -15.05
CA MET A 53 7.22 -25.57 -13.74
C MET A 53 6.36 -24.29 -13.75
N ALA A 54 5.19 -24.38 -14.38
CA ALA A 54 4.18 -23.34 -14.35
C ALA A 54 3.77 -23.15 -12.90
N LYS A 55 3.71 -21.90 -12.44
CA LYS A 55 3.18 -21.57 -11.11
C LYS A 55 1.83 -22.28 -10.97
N ILE A 56 1.75 -23.21 -10.02
CA ILE A 56 0.52 -23.92 -9.70
C ILE A 56 -0.51 -22.85 -9.35
N LYS A 57 -1.58 -22.77 -10.15
CA LYS A 57 -2.66 -21.82 -9.91
C LYS A 57 -3.40 -22.27 -8.65
N GLU A 58 -3.45 -21.38 -7.67
CA GLU A 58 -4.21 -21.59 -6.44
C GLU A 58 -5.69 -21.86 -6.78
N LEU A 59 -6.33 -22.75 -6.00
CA LEU A 59 -7.76 -23.02 -6.12
C LEU A 59 -8.58 -21.76 -5.86
N SER A 60 -9.65 -21.55 -6.65
CA SER A 60 -10.57 -20.44 -6.42
C SER A 60 -11.21 -20.53 -5.02
N LYS A 61 -11.62 -19.38 -4.48
CA LYS A 61 -12.29 -19.30 -3.18
C LYS A 61 -13.58 -20.12 -3.17
N ASP A 62 -14.34 -20.07 -4.26
CA ASP A 62 -15.62 -20.78 -4.39
C ASP A 62 -15.45 -22.29 -4.31
N THR A 63 -14.41 -22.84 -4.97
CA THR A 63 -14.12 -24.26 -4.90
C THR A 63 -13.70 -24.68 -3.49
N ARG A 64 -12.98 -23.82 -2.76
CA ARG A 64 -12.62 -24.07 -1.35
C ARG A 64 -13.81 -24.03 -0.42
N ASN A 65 -14.75 -23.11 -0.64
CA ASN A 65 -16.00 -23.06 0.13
C ASN A 65 -16.84 -24.32 -0.10
N LYS A 66 -17.03 -24.73 -1.36
CA LYS A 66 -17.75 -25.98 -1.71
C LYS A 66 -17.15 -27.21 -1.02
N ILE A 67 -15.82 -27.29 -0.90
CA ILE A 67 -15.15 -28.38 -0.17
C ILE A 67 -15.55 -28.39 1.30
N VAL A 68 -15.59 -27.21 1.94
CA VAL A 68 -16.00 -27.08 3.34
C VAL A 68 -17.48 -27.43 3.52
N ASP A 69 -18.35 -26.95 2.63
CA ASP A 69 -19.79 -27.24 2.69
C ASP A 69 -20.07 -28.75 2.56
N LEU A 70 -19.43 -29.41 1.61
CA LEU A 70 -19.54 -30.86 1.41
C LEU A 70 -18.96 -31.65 2.60
N HIS A 71 -17.90 -31.14 3.23
CA HIS A 71 -17.34 -31.75 4.44
C HIS A 71 -18.30 -31.60 5.63
N GLN A 72 -18.93 -30.43 5.79
CA GLN A 72 -19.91 -30.18 6.85
C GLN A 72 -21.18 -31.04 6.67
N ALA A 73 -21.53 -31.36 5.41
CA ALA A 73 -22.57 -32.32 5.06
C ALA A 73 -22.18 -33.80 5.30
N GLY A 74 -21.00 -34.07 5.90
CA GLY A 74 -20.57 -35.42 6.28
C GLY A 74 -19.96 -36.26 5.16
N LYS A 75 -19.68 -35.69 3.98
CA LYS A 75 -19.05 -36.46 2.89
C LYS A 75 -17.58 -36.76 3.20
N THR A 76 -17.12 -37.94 2.78
CA THR A 76 -15.72 -38.34 2.91
C THR A 76 -14.81 -37.54 1.97
N GLU A 77 -13.56 -37.32 2.38
CA GLU A 77 -12.59 -36.53 1.59
C GLU A 77 -12.37 -37.09 0.18
N SER A 78 -12.42 -38.42 0.03
CA SER A 78 -12.27 -39.09 -1.26
C SER A 78 -13.48 -38.83 -2.18
N ALA A 79 -14.69 -38.86 -1.64
CA ALA A 79 -15.91 -38.56 -2.38
C ALA A 79 -15.94 -37.10 -2.87
N ILE A 80 -15.51 -36.17 -2.01
CA ILE A 80 -15.40 -34.74 -2.35
C ILE A 80 -14.37 -34.53 -3.47
N GLY A 81 -13.19 -35.17 -3.36
CA GLY A 81 -12.16 -35.11 -4.39
C GLY A 81 -12.64 -35.63 -5.75
N LYS A 82 -13.34 -36.78 -5.77
CA LYS A 82 -13.93 -37.33 -7.00
C LYS A 82 -14.98 -36.40 -7.60
N GLN A 83 -15.87 -35.82 -6.78
CA GLN A 83 -16.93 -34.92 -7.23
C GLN A 83 -16.37 -33.62 -7.87
N LEU A 84 -15.26 -33.10 -7.34
CA LEU A 84 -14.67 -31.83 -7.78
C LEU A 84 -13.47 -31.99 -8.72
N GLY A 85 -13.06 -33.22 -9.05
CA GLY A 85 -11.87 -33.50 -9.86
C GLY A 85 -10.55 -33.13 -9.16
N LEU A 86 -10.52 -33.15 -7.83
CA LEU A 86 -9.36 -32.75 -7.02
C LEU A 86 -8.70 -33.96 -6.34
N LYS A 87 -7.38 -33.87 -6.16
CA LYS A 87 -6.62 -34.87 -5.39
C LYS A 87 -7.09 -34.87 -3.93
N LYS A 88 -7.22 -36.06 -3.33
CA LYS A 88 -7.59 -36.25 -1.90
C LYS A 88 -6.70 -35.42 -0.96
N SER A 89 -5.39 -35.35 -1.24
CA SER A 89 -4.43 -34.57 -0.44
C SER A 89 -4.77 -33.08 -0.37
N THR A 90 -5.22 -32.49 -1.48
CA THR A 90 -5.63 -31.09 -1.55
C THR A 90 -6.89 -30.84 -0.73
N VAL A 91 -7.89 -31.73 -0.85
CA VAL A 91 -9.13 -31.67 -0.06
C VAL A 91 -8.82 -31.77 1.43
N GLY A 92 -8.01 -32.75 1.84
CA GLY A 92 -7.58 -32.92 3.23
C GLY A 92 -6.78 -31.73 3.77
N ALA A 93 -5.91 -31.12 2.95
CA ALA A 93 -5.17 -29.92 3.35
C ALA A 93 -6.09 -28.72 3.60
N ILE A 94 -7.12 -28.53 2.76
CA ILE A 94 -8.13 -27.47 2.93
C ILE A 94 -8.96 -27.73 4.19
N ILE A 95 -9.43 -28.95 4.40
CA ILE A 95 -10.21 -29.32 5.59
C ILE A 95 -9.39 -29.13 6.86
N ARG A 96 -8.14 -29.59 6.89
CA ARG A 96 -7.24 -29.40 8.04
C ARG A 96 -7.04 -27.91 8.35
N LYS A 97 -6.78 -27.10 7.32
CA LYS A 97 -6.67 -25.65 7.47
C LYS A 97 -7.96 -25.02 8.01
N TRP A 98 -9.11 -25.43 7.49
CA TRP A 98 -10.41 -24.94 7.99
C TRP A 98 -10.67 -25.37 9.43
N LYS A 99 -10.31 -26.59 9.83
CA LYS A 99 -10.42 -27.05 11.22
C LYS A 99 -9.57 -26.19 12.17
N THR A 100 -8.36 -25.82 11.78
CA THR A 100 -7.44 -25.00 12.59
C THR A 100 -7.80 -23.52 12.62
N TYR A 101 -8.04 -22.89 11.45
CA TYR A 101 -8.17 -21.44 11.32
C TYR A 101 -9.59 -20.96 11.03
N LYS A 102 -10.55 -21.87 10.82
CA LYS A 102 -11.95 -21.58 10.47
C LYS A 102 -12.12 -20.65 9.26
N THR A 103 -11.13 -20.67 8.36
CA THR A 103 -11.04 -19.78 7.20
C THR A 103 -10.71 -20.55 5.94
N THR A 104 -11.43 -20.25 4.85
CA THR A 104 -11.18 -20.78 3.50
C THR A 104 -10.28 -19.87 2.67
N ASP A 105 -10.18 -18.59 3.06
CA ASP A 105 -9.31 -17.59 2.44
C ASP A 105 -7.82 -17.92 2.58
N ASN A 106 -7.03 -17.42 1.63
CA ASN A 106 -5.58 -17.53 1.70
C ASN A 106 -5.05 -16.70 2.87
N LEU A 107 -4.23 -17.33 3.72
CA LEU A 107 -3.57 -16.62 4.79
C LEU A 107 -2.50 -15.70 4.18
N PRO A 108 -2.29 -14.51 4.76
CA PRO A 108 -1.18 -13.67 4.35
C PRO A 108 0.12 -14.44 4.60
N GLN A 109 0.98 -14.46 3.58
CA GLN A 109 2.30 -15.04 3.72
C GLN A 109 3.16 -14.12 4.59
N SER A 110 4.00 -14.69 5.47
CA SER A 110 4.87 -13.94 6.39
C SER A 110 5.83 -12.98 5.66
N GLY A 111 6.09 -13.22 4.38
CA GLY A 111 7.01 -12.43 3.56
C GLY A 111 8.47 -12.58 3.98
N ALA A 112 9.35 -11.85 3.33
CA ALA A 112 10.77 -11.85 3.66
C ALA A 112 11.05 -11.05 4.95
N PRO A 113 12.01 -11.51 5.78
CA PRO A 113 12.41 -10.76 6.97
C PRO A 113 12.98 -9.40 6.59
N ARG A 114 12.74 -8.40 7.45
CA ARG A 114 13.19 -7.03 7.22
C ARG A 114 14.67 -6.88 7.57
N LYS A 115 15.40 -6.08 6.80
CA LYS A 115 16.82 -5.77 7.05
C LYS A 115 17.07 -5.02 8.36
N ILE A 116 16.14 -4.16 8.78
CA ILE A 116 16.26 -3.39 10.02
C ILE A 116 15.57 -4.16 11.14
N SER A 117 16.31 -4.44 12.21
CA SER A 117 15.79 -5.11 13.41
C SER A 117 14.78 -4.21 14.15
N PRO A 118 13.86 -4.78 14.96
CA PRO A 118 12.94 -3.98 15.77
C PRO A 118 13.65 -2.97 16.67
N ARG A 119 14.84 -3.32 17.19
CA ARG A 119 15.70 -2.41 17.97
C ARG A 119 16.20 -1.24 17.12
N GLY A 120 16.66 -1.52 15.90
CA GLY A 120 17.10 -0.48 14.96
C GLY A 120 15.95 0.47 14.60
N VAL A 121 14.73 -0.05 14.43
CA VAL A 121 13.54 0.79 14.19
C VAL A 121 13.30 1.73 15.37
N LYS A 122 13.29 1.22 16.62
CA LYS A 122 13.11 2.03 17.83
C LYS A 122 14.15 3.13 17.97
N MET A 123 15.41 2.80 17.67
CA MET A 123 16.51 3.77 17.68
C MET A 123 16.24 4.91 16.68
N ILE A 124 15.94 4.57 15.42
CA ILE A 124 15.65 5.55 14.37
C ILE A 124 14.46 6.44 14.77
N THR A 125 13.36 5.85 15.25
CA THR A 125 12.18 6.63 15.66
C THR A 125 12.48 7.53 16.84
N GLY A 126 13.28 7.06 17.80
CA GLY A 126 13.73 7.87 18.94
C GLY A 126 14.60 9.05 18.51
N THR A 127 15.57 8.83 17.63
CA THR A 127 16.44 9.90 17.11
C THR A 127 15.63 10.96 16.36
N VAL A 128 14.73 10.55 15.46
CA VAL A 128 13.90 11.48 14.69
C VAL A 128 12.91 12.23 15.58
N SER A 129 12.38 11.59 16.62
CA SER A 129 11.47 12.25 17.57
C SER A 129 12.19 13.31 18.41
N LYS A 130 13.44 13.07 18.81
CA LYS A 130 14.25 14.03 19.56
C LYS A 130 14.69 15.20 18.67
N ASN A 131 15.18 14.89 17.48
CA ASN A 131 15.69 15.85 16.51
C ASN A 131 14.98 15.67 15.16
N PRO A 132 13.83 16.36 14.92
CA PRO A 132 13.08 16.22 13.67
C PRO A 132 13.82 16.67 12.40
N ARG A 133 14.96 17.35 12.55
CA ARG A 133 15.84 17.79 11.46
C ARG A 133 16.90 16.76 11.05
N THR A 134 16.98 15.62 11.72
CA THR A 134 17.94 14.56 11.37
C THR A 134 17.72 14.09 9.94
N THR A 135 18.81 13.99 9.17
CA THR A 135 18.75 13.60 7.76
C THR A 135 18.71 12.08 7.64
N ARG A 136 18.15 11.58 6.53
CA ARG A 136 18.21 10.15 6.22
C ARG A 136 19.64 9.63 6.10
N GLY A 137 20.59 10.46 5.68
CA GLY A 137 22.02 10.12 5.61
C GLY A 137 22.62 9.86 6.99
N ASP A 138 22.33 10.73 7.95
CA ASP A 138 22.76 10.56 9.35
C ASP A 138 22.27 9.24 9.92
N LEU A 139 20.98 8.91 9.68
CA LEU A 139 20.41 7.63 10.11
C LEU A 139 21.04 6.41 9.43
N VAL A 140 21.49 6.52 8.17
CA VAL A 140 22.26 5.45 7.52
C VAL A 140 23.58 5.25 8.24
N ASN A 141 24.28 6.34 8.55
CA ASN A 141 25.57 6.30 9.23
C ASN A 141 25.44 5.71 10.65
N ASP A 142 24.39 6.09 11.39
CA ASP A 142 24.09 5.54 12.73
C ASP A 142 23.85 4.04 12.69
N LEU A 143 23.08 3.56 11.71
CA LEU A 143 22.82 2.13 11.53
C LEU A 143 24.06 1.37 11.06
N GLN A 144 24.89 1.99 10.22
CA GLN A 144 26.15 1.41 9.78
C GLN A 144 27.14 1.27 10.94
N ARG A 145 27.20 2.25 11.86
CA ARG A 145 27.96 2.15 13.12
C ARG A 145 27.46 1.00 14.00
N ALA A 146 26.15 0.74 13.99
CA ALA A 146 25.55 -0.41 14.65
C ALA A 146 25.68 -1.74 13.86
N GLY A 147 26.49 -1.78 12.79
CA GLY A 147 26.75 -2.98 11.99
C GLY A 147 25.68 -3.31 10.93
N THR A 148 24.65 -2.48 10.77
CA THR A 148 23.57 -2.72 9.79
C THR A 148 23.72 -1.83 8.56
N LYS A 149 24.12 -2.40 7.42
CA LYS A 149 24.23 -1.68 6.14
C LYS A 149 22.85 -1.51 5.49
N VAL A 150 22.38 -0.27 5.38
CA VAL A 150 21.07 0.05 4.77
C VAL A 150 21.15 1.22 3.79
N THR A 151 20.18 1.28 2.87
CA THR A 151 20.03 2.40 1.95
C THR A 151 19.08 3.46 2.49
N LYS A 152 19.22 4.71 2.02
CA LYS A 152 18.31 5.82 2.36
C LYS A 152 16.83 5.48 2.12
N LEU A 153 16.54 4.73 1.05
CA LEU A 153 15.18 4.28 0.71
C LEU A 153 14.60 3.33 1.77
N THR A 154 15.43 2.41 2.29
CA THR A 154 15.02 1.48 3.35
C THR A 154 14.60 2.22 4.62
N ILE A 155 15.33 3.29 4.96
CA ILE A 155 15.01 4.17 6.10
C ILE A 155 13.71 4.93 5.82
N SER A 156 13.56 5.52 4.63
CA SER A 156 12.33 6.23 4.23
C SER A 156 11.09 5.33 4.35
N ASN A 157 11.16 4.10 3.84
CA ASN A 157 10.08 3.12 3.95
C ASN A 157 9.81 2.73 5.41
N THR A 158 10.84 2.68 6.25
CA THR A 158 10.69 2.39 7.68
C THR A 158 9.99 3.54 8.41
N LEU A 159 10.40 4.78 8.17
CA LEU A 159 9.77 5.97 8.75
C LEU A 159 8.29 6.09 8.34
N ARG A 160 7.98 5.85 7.05
CA ARG A 160 6.60 5.85 6.56
C ARG A 160 5.73 4.81 7.25
N ARG A 161 6.25 3.59 7.46
CA ARG A 161 5.54 2.55 8.22
C ARG A 161 5.30 2.91 9.68
N GLN A 162 6.18 3.72 10.27
CA GLN A 162 6.01 4.26 11.62
C GLN A 162 5.13 5.52 11.66
N GLY A 163 4.53 5.92 10.53
CA GLY A 163 3.67 7.11 10.45
C GLY A 163 4.43 8.44 10.39
N LEU A 164 5.76 8.43 10.36
CA LEU A 164 6.58 9.65 10.33
C LEU A 164 6.66 10.20 8.90
N LYS A 165 6.33 11.49 8.76
CA LYS A 165 6.36 12.22 7.49
C LYS A 165 7.30 13.43 7.63
N SER A 166 8.08 13.69 6.59
CA SER A 166 8.86 14.93 6.52
C SER A 166 7.94 16.13 6.35
N ARG A 167 8.20 17.20 7.10
CA ARG A 167 7.52 18.49 7.00
C ARG A 167 8.56 19.61 6.97
N SER A 168 8.22 20.71 6.31
CA SER A 168 9.02 21.93 6.36
C SER A 168 8.65 22.72 7.62
N ALA A 169 9.65 23.22 8.34
CA ALA A 169 9.41 24.10 9.48
C ALA A 169 8.84 25.45 8.99
N ARG A 170 7.86 26.01 9.71
CA ARG A 170 7.31 27.33 9.42
C ARG A 170 8.38 28.39 9.70
N ARG A 171 8.54 29.37 8.79
CA ARG A 171 9.34 30.56 9.05
C ARG A 171 8.62 31.42 10.08
N VAL A 172 9.28 31.71 11.19
CA VAL A 172 8.74 32.52 12.29
C VAL A 172 9.77 33.56 12.69
N PRO A 173 9.36 34.76 13.13
CA PRO A 173 10.28 35.76 13.65
C PRO A 173 10.97 35.21 14.91
N LEU A 174 12.26 35.54 15.06
CA LEU A 174 13.02 35.12 16.23
C LEU A 174 12.56 35.94 17.45
N LEU A 175 12.00 35.28 18.45
CA LEU A 175 11.58 35.92 19.69
C LEU A 175 12.69 35.84 20.74
N LYS A 176 13.06 36.98 21.30
CA LYS A 176 13.92 37.05 22.48
C LYS A 176 13.12 36.62 23.72
N PRO A 177 13.77 36.10 24.78
CA PRO A 177 13.07 35.71 26.02
C PRO A 177 12.20 36.82 26.62
N VAL A 178 12.61 38.08 26.51
CA VAL A 178 11.82 39.25 26.94
C VAL A 178 10.49 39.34 26.19
N HIS A 179 10.50 39.18 24.87
CA HIS A 179 9.27 39.21 24.05
C HIS A 179 8.33 38.05 24.41
N ILE A 180 8.88 36.86 24.66
CA ILE A 180 8.08 35.69 25.05
C ILE A 180 7.36 35.96 26.37
N LYS A 181 8.09 36.50 27.37
CA LYS A 181 7.52 36.84 28.68
C LYS A 181 6.43 37.91 28.56
N ALA A 182 6.68 38.99 27.81
CA ALA A 182 5.72 40.07 27.63
C ALA A 182 4.44 39.58 26.91
N ARG A 183 4.59 38.82 25.81
CA ARG A 183 3.45 38.23 25.09
C ARG A 183 2.65 37.27 25.95
N LEU A 184 3.33 36.43 26.74
CA LEU A 184 2.66 35.49 27.64
C LEU A 184 1.94 36.21 28.79
N LYS A 185 2.53 37.28 29.34
CA LYS A 185 1.91 38.13 30.36
C LYS A 185 0.63 38.76 29.79
N PHE A 186 0.73 39.42 28.65
CA PHE A 186 -0.42 40.03 27.95
C PHE A 186 -1.54 39.01 27.70
N ALA A 187 -1.21 37.84 27.14
CA ALA A 187 -2.19 36.79 26.86
C ALA A 187 -2.86 36.21 28.11
N ARG A 188 -2.20 36.25 29.28
CA ARG A 188 -2.79 35.81 30.55
C ARG A 188 -3.68 36.87 31.16
N GLU A 189 -3.24 38.13 31.13
CA GLU A 189 -4.01 39.27 31.64
C GLU A 189 -5.32 39.44 30.89
N HIS A 190 -5.34 39.16 29.59
CA HIS A 190 -6.48 39.34 28.70
C HIS A 190 -7.15 38.02 28.29
N LEU A 191 -6.96 36.93 29.06
CA LEU A 191 -7.50 35.60 28.71
C LEU A 191 -9.02 35.53 28.90
N ASP A 192 -9.51 36.17 29.96
CA ASP A 192 -10.89 36.13 30.41
C ASP A 192 -11.63 37.44 30.10
N ASP A 193 -11.03 38.31 29.28
CA ASP A 193 -11.62 39.60 28.93
C ASP A 193 -12.94 39.40 28.17
N PRO A 194 -14.01 40.10 28.58
CA PRO A 194 -15.31 40.02 27.94
C PRO A 194 -15.25 40.54 26.51
N LYS A 195 -16.22 40.11 25.69
CA LYS A 195 -16.23 40.42 24.24
C LYS A 195 -16.31 41.92 23.99
N GLU A 196 -17.03 42.63 24.85
CA GLU A 196 -17.27 44.06 24.82
C GLU A 196 -15.96 44.86 24.90
N ASP A 197 -14.96 44.37 25.64
CA ASP A 197 -13.66 45.03 25.74
C ASP A 197 -12.91 45.00 24.40
N TRP A 198 -13.01 43.89 23.67
CA TRP A 198 -12.40 43.74 22.34
C TRP A 198 -13.11 44.53 21.24
N GLU A 199 -14.43 44.76 21.38
CA GLU A 199 -15.22 45.56 20.41
C GLU A 199 -14.81 47.03 20.39
N ASN A 200 -14.25 47.52 21.50
CA ASN A 200 -13.79 48.91 21.63
C ASN A 200 -12.34 49.11 21.14
N VAL A 201 -11.62 48.05 20.75
CA VAL A 201 -10.21 48.14 20.32
C VAL A 201 -10.11 48.37 18.81
N ILE A 202 -9.51 49.49 18.41
CA ILE A 202 -9.16 49.77 17.01
C ILE A 202 -7.72 49.31 16.76
N TRP A 203 -7.53 48.46 15.76
CA TRP A 203 -6.21 47.94 15.35
C TRP A 203 -5.73 48.63 14.07
N SER A 204 -4.46 49.07 14.05
CA SER A 204 -3.80 49.60 12.86
C SER A 204 -2.43 48.93 12.67
N ASP A 205 -2.14 48.45 11.47
CA ASP A 205 -0.79 48.07 11.05
C ASP A 205 -0.39 48.81 9.77
N GLU A 206 0.92 49.01 9.60
CA GLU A 206 1.47 49.61 8.38
C GLU A 206 2.15 48.51 7.56
N THR A 207 1.76 48.38 6.29
CA THR A 207 2.41 47.48 5.33
C THR A 207 3.00 48.27 4.17
N LYS A 208 4.21 47.90 3.75
CA LYS A 208 4.83 48.46 2.56
C LYS A 208 4.17 47.89 1.29
N ILE A 209 3.80 48.76 0.35
CA ILE A 209 3.30 48.43 -1.00
C ILE A 209 4.48 48.13 -1.93
#